data_AF-A0A2M8S7Y4-F1
#
_entry.id   AF-A0A2M8S7Y4-F1
#
_cell.length_a   1.000
_cell.length_b   1.000
_cell.length_c   1.000
_cell.angle_alpha   90.00
_cell.angle_beta   90.00
_cell.angle_gamma   90.00
#
_symmetry.space_group_name_H-M   'P 1'
#
loop_
_entity.id
_entity.type
_entity.pdbx_description
1 polymer ?
#
loop_
_entity_poly.entity_id
_entity_poly.type
_entity_poly.pdbx_seq_one_letter_code
_entity_poly.pdbx_strand_id
1 'polypeptide(L)'
;TREAIAAGFFNIDVDTSTLVDISKPSVPEQQKLNVELSAMFSAFIRALEPNGVTISIGGEIGEVGGKNSTEEELRAYLDGYLAALASRAPGAPGLSKISIQTGTSHGGVVLPDGTIAKVSVDFDTLRDLSRVARSAYGLAGTVQHGASTLPEDAFGKFMEYEATEVHLATNFMNMFYDRIPDSLRKEMYVWLDANSAAERKPDMTDEQFYYKTRKNALGAFKPQMYALPASVKEELVLAWEDQFARLFKAFGLAGTRQAVEKYVKPVAVKPNLKNYLGEAAGDEQVDDLAD
;
A
#
# COMPACT_ATOMS: atom_id res chain seq x y z
N THR A 1 -12.37 -6.17 4.02
CA THR A 1 -12.69 -6.06 2.58
C THR A 1 -14.09 -5.56 2.27
N ARG A 2 -15.18 -6.20 2.74
CA ARG A 2 -16.57 -5.74 2.46
C ARG A 2 -16.79 -4.26 2.81
N GLU A 3 -16.34 -3.86 3.99
CA GLU A 3 -16.42 -2.45 4.46
C GLU A 3 -15.62 -1.50 3.56
N ALA A 4 -14.44 -1.90 3.09
CA ALA A 4 -13.63 -1.10 2.18
C ALA A 4 -14.35 -0.89 0.82
N ILE A 5 -14.92 -1.96 0.24
CA ILE A 5 -15.70 -1.85 -1.01
C ILE A 5 -16.91 -0.94 -0.80
N ALA A 6 -17.64 -1.14 0.31
CA ALA A 6 -18.78 -0.32 0.70
C ALA A 6 -18.41 1.17 0.91
N ALA A 7 -17.18 1.45 1.31
CA ALA A 7 -16.64 2.79 1.48
C ALA A 7 -16.06 3.40 0.18
N GLY A 8 -16.09 2.68 -0.94
CA GLY A 8 -15.63 3.16 -2.25
C GLY A 8 -14.17 2.85 -2.59
N PHE A 9 -13.52 1.94 -1.87
CA PHE A 9 -12.16 1.50 -2.19
C PHE A 9 -12.18 0.38 -3.24
N PHE A 10 -11.69 0.68 -4.45
CA PHE A 10 -11.65 -0.26 -5.59
C PHE A 10 -10.24 -0.61 -6.07
N ASN A 11 -9.21 -0.24 -5.32
CA ASN A 11 -7.85 -0.76 -5.45
C ASN A 11 -7.54 -1.50 -4.15
N ILE A 12 -7.50 -2.83 -4.19
CA ILE A 12 -7.43 -3.69 -3.01
C ILE A 12 -6.28 -4.68 -3.18
N ASP A 13 -5.29 -4.59 -2.31
CA ASP A 13 -4.18 -5.54 -2.29
C ASP A 13 -4.47 -6.65 -1.28
N VAL A 14 -4.34 -7.90 -1.71
CA VAL A 14 -4.48 -9.09 -0.88
C VAL A 14 -3.09 -9.59 -0.54
N ASP A 15 -2.64 -9.23 0.65
CA ASP A 15 -1.36 -9.70 1.19
C ASP A 15 -1.59 -10.91 2.10
N THR A 16 -1.26 -12.09 1.57
CA THR A 16 -1.14 -13.34 2.33
C THR A 16 0.28 -13.90 2.26
N SER A 17 1.25 -13.06 1.88
CA SER A 17 2.64 -13.45 1.64
C SER A 17 3.37 -13.90 2.90
N THR A 18 2.96 -13.37 4.05
CA THR A 18 3.46 -13.79 5.38
C THR A 18 3.11 -15.23 5.76
N LEU A 19 2.20 -15.87 5.00
CA LEU A 19 1.76 -17.26 5.22
C LEU A 19 2.51 -18.27 4.33
N VAL A 20 3.51 -17.82 3.58
CA VAL A 20 4.39 -18.71 2.80
C VAL A 20 5.21 -19.60 3.75
N ASP A 21 5.13 -20.92 3.55
CA ASP A 21 5.83 -21.91 4.38
C ASP A 21 7.12 -22.38 3.70
N ILE A 22 8.22 -21.68 3.95
CA ILE A 22 9.54 -21.99 3.36
C ILE A 22 10.10 -23.36 3.76
N SER A 23 9.49 -24.07 4.73
CA SER A 23 9.91 -25.43 5.11
C SER A 23 9.49 -26.50 4.10
N LYS A 24 8.59 -26.17 3.15
CA LYS A 24 8.13 -27.11 2.12
C LYS A 24 9.20 -27.34 1.05
N PRO A 25 9.23 -28.54 0.43
CA PRO A 25 10.34 -28.94 -0.43
C PRO A 25 10.34 -28.29 -1.82
N SER A 26 9.21 -27.76 -2.30
CA SER A 26 9.12 -27.06 -3.58
C SER A 26 8.45 -25.69 -3.47
N VAL A 27 8.82 -24.75 -4.32
CA VAL A 27 8.26 -23.38 -4.34
C VAL A 27 6.72 -23.37 -4.48
N PRO A 28 6.08 -24.20 -5.32
CA PRO A 28 4.61 -24.28 -5.35
C PRO A 28 3.99 -24.74 -4.02
N GLU A 29 4.62 -25.68 -3.31
CA GLU A 29 4.14 -26.12 -1.99
C GLU A 29 4.32 -25.05 -0.93
N GLN A 30 5.42 -24.28 -0.99
CA GLN A 30 5.66 -23.14 -0.10
C GLN A 30 4.57 -22.06 -0.29
N GLN A 31 4.20 -21.79 -1.54
CA GLN A 31 3.21 -20.77 -1.92
C GLN A 31 1.75 -21.20 -1.74
N LYS A 32 1.48 -22.48 -1.47
CA LYS A 32 0.13 -23.05 -1.49
C LYS A 32 -0.90 -22.24 -0.70
N LEU A 33 -0.57 -21.87 0.54
CA LEU A 33 -1.51 -21.14 1.40
C LEU A 33 -1.71 -19.69 0.92
N ASN A 34 -0.65 -19.02 0.48
CA ASN A 34 -0.70 -17.70 -0.13
C ASN A 34 -1.63 -17.70 -1.36
N VAL A 35 -1.46 -18.69 -2.24
CA VAL A 35 -2.30 -18.91 -3.44
C VAL A 35 -3.76 -19.15 -3.08
N GLU A 36 -4.04 -20.11 -2.21
CA GLU A 36 -5.41 -20.54 -1.91
C GLU A 36 -6.24 -19.42 -1.27
N LEU A 37 -5.63 -18.66 -0.36
CA LEU A 37 -6.26 -17.53 0.30
C LEU A 37 -6.39 -16.33 -0.63
N SER A 38 -5.35 -16.01 -1.41
CA SER A 38 -5.42 -14.94 -2.42
C SER A 38 -6.57 -15.17 -3.41
N ALA A 39 -6.73 -16.39 -3.91
CA ALA A 39 -7.82 -16.75 -4.81
C ALA A 39 -9.19 -16.73 -4.11
N MET A 40 -9.27 -17.16 -2.85
CA MET A 40 -10.50 -17.10 -2.05
C MET A 40 -10.97 -15.65 -1.84
N PHE A 41 -10.07 -14.76 -1.39
CA PHE A 41 -10.39 -13.35 -1.21
C PHE A 41 -10.69 -12.65 -2.53
N SER A 42 -9.99 -13.01 -3.62
CA SER A 42 -10.29 -12.49 -4.95
C SER A 42 -11.70 -12.87 -5.39
N ALA A 43 -12.09 -14.14 -5.27
CA ALA A 43 -13.45 -14.58 -5.58
C ALA A 43 -14.51 -13.85 -4.73
N PHE A 44 -14.22 -13.62 -3.45
CA PHE A 44 -15.07 -12.83 -2.57
C PHE A 44 -15.19 -11.37 -3.02
N ILE A 45 -14.08 -10.73 -3.41
CA ILE A 45 -14.08 -9.36 -3.94
C ILE A 45 -14.91 -9.29 -5.22
N ARG A 46 -14.69 -10.21 -6.17
CA ARG A 46 -15.45 -10.30 -7.44
C ARG A 46 -16.95 -10.41 -7.21
N ALA A 47 -17.38 -11.14 -6.18
CA ALA A 47 -18.80 -11.26 -5.83
C ALA A 47 -19.41 -9.97 -5.22
N LEU A 48 -18.59 -9.00 -4.83
CA LEU A 48 -19.02 -7.74 -4.20
C LEU A 48 -18.79 -6.51 -5.09
N GLU A 49 -18.29 -6.70 -6.31
CA GLU A 49 -18.01 -5.60 -7.21
C GLU A 49 -19.28 -4.81 -7.55
N PRO A 50 -19.24 -3.47 -7.50
CA PRO A 50 -20.33 -2.66 -8.03
C PRO A 50 -20.51 -2.91 -9.52
N ASN A 51 -21.75 -2.82 -10.00
CA ASN A 51 -22.05 -2.95 -11.42
C ASN A 51 -21.24 -1.94 -12.26
N GLY A 52 -20.55 -2.46 -13.28
CA GLY A 52 -19.71 -1.66 -14.17
C GLY A 52 -18.32 -1.32 -13.62
N VAL A 53 -18.00 -1.72 -12.39
CA VAL A 53 -16.67 -1.53 -11.79
C VAL A 53 -15.95 -2.87 -11.74
N THR A 54 -14.74 -2.93 -12.31
CA THR A 54 -13.80 -4.01 -12.04
C THR A 54 -12.82 -3.51 -10.99
N ILE A 55 -12.86 -4.10 -9.80
CA ILE A 55 -11.94 -3.79 -8.71
C ILE A 55 -10.54 -4.24 -9.12
N SER A 56 -9.57 -3.35 -8.98
CA SER A 56 -8.15 -3.66 -9.12
C SER A 56 -7.73 -4.49 -7.91
N ILE A 57 -7.25 -5.71 -8.16
CA ILE A 57 -6.79 -6.62 -7.11
C ILE A 57 -5.29 -6.80 -7.26
N GLY A 58 -4.51 -6.42 -6.25
CA GLY A 58 -3.10 -6.78 -6.15
C GLY A 58 -2.91 -8.06 -5.34
N GLY A 59 -1.91 -8.85 -5.72
CA GLY A 59 -1.38 -9.94 -4.87
C GLY A 59 0.01 -9.58 -4.35
N GLU A 60 0.59 -10.45 -3.52
CA GLU A 60 1.94 -10.25 -2.99
C GLU A 60 2.72 -11.57 -2.89
N ILE A 61 4.00 -11.52 -3.23
CA ILE A 61 4.99 -12.57 -2.96
C ILE A 61 6.20 -11.97 -2.24
N GLY A 62 6.89 -12.80 -1.45
CA GLY A 62 8.10 -12.42 -0.73
C GLY A 62 7.78 -11.51 0.46
N GLU A 63 8.05 -11.99 1.68
CA GLU A 63 7.86 -11.16 2.87
C GLU A 63 8.75 -9.90 2.83
N VAL A 64 8.17 -8.77 3.23
CA VAL A 64 8.91 -7.51 3.37
C VAL A 64 10.02 -7.63 4.45
N GLY A 65 11.31 -7.53 4.08
CA GLY A 65 12.48 -7.77 4.94
C GLY A 65 13.26 -9.07 4.65
N GLY A 66 12.78 -9.90 3.71
CA GLY A 66 13.41 -11.17 3.31
C GLY A 66 14.40 -11.07 2.13
N LYS A 67 14.61 -12.19 1.43
CA LYS A 67 15.38 -12.26 0.18
C LYS A 67 14.56 -11.69 -0.97
N ASN A 68 15.24 -11.24 -2.03
CA ASN A 68 14.57 -10.78 -3.25
C ASN A 68 13.69 -11.89 -3.84
N SER A 69 12.51 -11.51 -4.29
CA SER A 69 11.62 -12.41 -5.00
C SER A 69 12.26 -12.92 -6.29
N THR A 70 11.94 -14.13 -6.65
CA THR A 70 12.45 -14.81 -7.86
C THR A 70 11.36 -15.01 -8.89
N GLU A 71 11.76 -15.23 -10.14
CA GLU A 71 10.82 -15.59 -11.20
C GLU A 71 10.10 -16.92 -10.91
N GLU A 72 10.80 -17.88 -10.29
CA GLU A 72 10.22 -19.17 -9.89
C GLU A 72 9.07 -18.97 -8.90
N GLU A 73 9.26 -18.14 -7.87
CA GLU A 73 8.21 -17.81 -6.89
C GLU A 73 7.04 -17.07 -7.53
N LEU A 74 7.32 -16.12 -8.42
CA LEU A 74 6.29 -15.37 -9.14
C LEU A 74 5.42 -16.30 -9.98
N ARG A 75 6.04 -17.20 -10.74
CA ARG A 75 5.32 -18.16 -11.59
C ARG A 75 4.54 -19.16 -10.76
N ALA A 76 5.16 -19.74 -9.73
CA ALA A 76 4.50 -20.68 -8.83
C ALA A 76 3.25 -20.05 -8.17
N TYR A 77 3.34 -18.81 -7.72
CA TYR A 77 2.21 -18.07 -7.17
C TYR A 77 1.14 -17.78 -8.23
N LEU A 78 1.49 -17.18 -9.36
CA LEU A 78 0.51 -16.77 -10.36
C LEU A 78 -0.16 -17.95 -11.07
N ASP A 79 0.57 -19.02 -11.39
CA ASP A 79 0.01 -20.24 -11.96
C ASP A 79 -0.99 -20.90 -10.99
N GLY A 80 -0.58 -21.03 -9.73
CA GLY A 80 -1.43 -21.55 -8.66
C GLY A 80 -2.66 -20.69 -8.43
N TYR A 81 -2.48 -19.37 -8.37
CA TYR A 81 -3.55 -18.39 -8.18
C TYR A 81 -4.59 -18.49 -9.29
N LEU A 82 -4.16 -18.51 -10.56
CA LEU A 82 -5.07 -18.57 -11.70
C LEU A 82 -5.88 -19.87 -11.69
N ALA A 83 -5.25 -21.01 -11.41
CA ALA A 83 -5.95 -22.30 -11.29
C ALA A 83 -6.96 -22.31 -10.12
N ALA A 84 -6.56 -21.77 -8.96
CA ALA A 84 -7.41 -21.70 -7.78
C ALA A 84 -8.59 -20.73 -7.98
N LEU A 85 -8.37 -19.58 -8.61
CA LEU A 85 -9.43 -18.62 -8.94
C LEU A 85 -10.38 -19.18 -9.98
N ALA A 86 -9.89 -19.80 -11.05
CA ALA A 86 -10.75 -20.41 -12.08
C ALA A 86 -11.70 -21.46 -11.50
N SER A 87 -11.26 -22.18 -10.46
CA SER A 87 -12.09 -23.15 -9.74
C SER A 87 -13.16 -22.51 -8.84
N ARG A 88 -12.96 -21.26 -8.40
CA ARG A 88 -13.83 -20.54 -7.44
C ARG A 88 -14.78 -19.55 -8.10
N ALA A 89 -14.28 -18.85 -9.11
CA ALA A 89 -14.99 -17.85 -9.89
C ALA A 89 -14.61 -18.00 -11.37
N PRO A 90 -15.19 -18.99 -12.08
CA PRO A 90 -14.87 -19.26 -13.47
C PRO A 90 -15.07 -18.02 -14.35
N GLY A 91 -14.05 -17.67 -15.14
CA GLY A 91 -14.07 -16.52 -16.06
C GLY A 91 -13.92 -15.15 -15.37
N ALA A 92 -13.76 -15.09 -14.05
CA ALA A 92 -13.52 -13.83 -13.36
C ALA A 92 -12.12 -13.27 -13.69
N PRO A 93 -11.96 -11.93 -13.77
CA PRO A 93 -10.65 -11.31 -13.94
C PRO A 93 -9.70 -11.65 -12.78
N GLY A 94 -8.43 -11.92 -13.10
CA GLY A 94 -7.37 -12.19 -12.13
C GLY A 94 -6.81 -10.94 -11.46
N LEU A 95 -5.56 -11.00 -11.02
CA LEU A 95 -4.84 -9.87 -10.44
C LEU A 95 -4.54 -8.80 -11.49
N SER A 96 -4.50 -7.54 -11.05
CA SER A 96 -4.10 -6.38 -11.85
C SER A 96 -2.61 -6.08 -11.71
N LYS A 97 -2.01 -6.38 -10.55
CA LYS A 97 -0.63 -6.04 -10.19
C LYS A 97 -0.11 -6.99 -9.11
N ILE A 98 1.20 -7.01 -8.89
CA ILE A 98 1.84 -7.95 -7.95
C ILE A 98 2.95 -7.26 -7.16
N SER A 99 2.84 -7.25 -5.84
CA SER A 99 3.91 -6.80 -4.95
C SER A 99 4.98 -7.86 -4.83
N ILE A 100 6.23 -7.42 -4.81
CA ILE A 100 7.43 -8.27 -4.72
C ILE A 100 8.42 -7.71 -3.69
N GLN A 101 9.33 -8.56 -3.23
CA GLN A 101 10.47 -8.14 -2.44
C GLN A 101 11.70 -7.83 -3.31
N THR A 102 12.33 -6.69 -3.09
CA THR A 102 13.52 -6.18 -3.79
C THR A 102 14.64 -5.73 -2.82
N GLY A 103 14.65 -6.25 -1.58
CA GLY A 103 15.64 -5.94 -0.54
C GLY A 103 15.27 -4.76 0.36
N THR A 104 14.01 -4.31 0.30
CA THR A 104 13.51 -3.18 1.09
C THR A 104 12.83 -3.61 2.39
N SER A 105 12.73 -2.66 3.32
CA SER A 105 11.98 -2.80 4.56
C SER A 105 11.07 -1.59 4.78
N HIS A 106 9.89 -1.81 5.35
CA HIS A 106 8.97 -0.72 5.70
C HIS A 106 9.59 0.19 6.77
N GLY A 107 9.52 1.50 6.54
CA GLY A 107 10.03 2.51 7.48
C GLY A 107 11.52 2.85 7.32
N GLY A 108 12.30 2.03 6.62
CA GLY A 108 13.76 2.10 6.66
C GLY A 108 14.34 1.77 8.04
N VAL A 109 15.66 1.77 8.15
CA VAL A 109 16.36 1.40 9.39
C VAL A 109 17.00 2.64 9.98
N VAL A 110 16.61 3.04 11.19
CA VAL A 110 17.28 4.12 11.93
C VAL A 110 18.50 3.56 12.64
N LEU A 111 19.67 4.11 12.33
CA LEU A 111 20.94 3.76 12.95
C LEU A 111 21.03 4.33 14.37
N PRO A 112 21.91 3.81 15.24
CA PRO A 112 22.06 4.31 16.62
C PRO A 112 22.44 5.79 16.73
N ASP A 113 22.97 6.39 15.66
CA ASP A 113 23.28 7.81 15.55
C ASP A 113 22.08 8.68 15.11
N GLY A 114 20.90 8.07 14.93
CA GLY A 114 19.67 8.74 14.50
C GLY A 114 19.56 8.92 12.98
N THR A 115 20.57 8.53 12.19
CA THR A 115 20.50 8.61 10.73
C THR A 115 19.72 7.45 10.13
N ILE A 116 19.20 7.61 8.91
CA ILE A 116 18.49 6.53 8.21
C ILE A 116 19.50 5.76 7.35
N ALA A 117 19.57 4.45 7.55
CA ALA A 117 20.39 3.55 6.75
C ALA A 117 19.99 3.63 5.27
N LYS A 118 20.99 3.65 4.40
CA LYS A 118 20.76 3.57 2.95
C LYS A 118 20.19 2.20 2.60
N VAL A 119 18.94 2.17 2.19
CA VAL A 119 18.30 0.98 1.61
C VAL A 119 18.65 0.93 0.13
N SER A 120 18.95 -0.27 -0.37
CA SER A 120 19.12 -0.52 -1.80
C SER A 120 17.91 -1.28 -2.30
N VAL A 121 17.21 -0.71 -3.29
CA VAL A 121 16.24 -1.45 -4.10
C VAL A 121 17.01 -2.20 -5.17
N ASP A 122 16.71 -3.49 -5.32
CA ASP A 122 17.10 -4.26 -6.50
C ASP A 122 16.16 -3.93 -7.67
N PHE A 123 16.56 -2.92 -8.43
CA PHE A 123 15.81 -2.45 -9.59
C PHE A 123 15.80 -3.48 -10.73
N ASP A 124 16.84 -4.31 -10.87
CA ASP A 124 16.86 -5.36 -11.91
C ASP A 124 15.80 -6.42 -11.61
N THR A 125 15.70 -6.90 -10.37
CA THR A 125 14.61 -7.78 -9.93
C THR A 125 13.25 -7.13 -10.19
N LEU A 126 13.08 -5.84 -9.88
CA LEU A 126 11.84 -5.11 -10.12
C LEU A 126 11.41 -5.14 -11.60
N ARG A 127 12.34 -4.79 -12.50
CA ARG A 127 12.11 -4.77 -13.96
C ARG A 127 11.82 -6.16 -14.50
N ASP A 128 12.65 -7.13 -14.17
CA ASP A 128 12.59 -8.45 -14.76
C ASP A 128 11.29 -9.15 -14.38
N LEU A 129 10.88 -9.07 -13.11
CA LEU A 129 9.60 -9.60 -12.67
C LEU A 129 8.41 -8.79 -13.21
N SER A 130 8.54 -7.47 -13.39
CA SER A 130 7.50 -6.66 -14.03
C SER A 130 7.23 -7.12 -15.47
N ARG A 131 8.29 -7.41 -16.22
CA ARG A 131 8.21 -7.92 -17.59
C ARG A 131 7.57 -9.31 -17.65
N VAL A 132 7.91 -10.20 -16.71
CA VAL A 132 7.27 -11.52 -16.62
C VAL A 132 5.79 -11.38 -16.29
N ALA A 133 5.43 -10.57 -15.29
CA ALA A 133 4.04 -10.33 -14.90
C ALA A 133 3.20 -9.79 -16.07
N ARG A 134 3.73 -8.86 -16.86
CA ARG A 134 3.03 -8.35 -18.05
C ARG A 134 2.93 -9.38 -19.18
N SER A 135 4.06 -9.94 -19.60
CA SER A 135 4.14 -10.75 -20.83
C SER A 135 3.52 -12.13 -20.69
N ALA A 136 3.67 -12.78 -19.54
CA ALA A 136 3.17 -14.13 -19.31
C ALA A 136 1.77 -14.15 -18.69
N TYR A 137 1.39 -13.12 -17.92
CA TYR A 137 0.17 -13.13 -17.11
C TYR A 137 -0.80 -11.98 -17.37
N GLY A 138 -0.41 -10.99 -18.17
CA GLY A 138 -1.28 -9.85 -18.51
C GLY A 138 -1.55 -8.88 -17.35
N LEU A 139 -0.77 -8.95 -16.26
CA LEU A 139 -0.80 -7.95 -15.19
C LEU A 139 -0.24 -6.61 -15.70
N ALA A 140 -0.43 -5.52 -14.95
CA ALA A 140 0.15 -4.21 -15.24
C ALA A 140 1.66 -4.16 -14.93
N GLY A 141 2.12 -4.95 -13.96
CA GLY A 141 3.52 -5.05 -13.57
C GLY A 141 3.69 -5.23 -12.05
N THR A 142 4.91 -5.04 -11.59
CA THR A 142 5.29 -5.16 -10.18
C THR A 142 5.04 -3.88 -9.39
N VAL A 143 4.72 -4.05 -8.11
CA VAL A 143 4.51 -2.99 -7.13
C VAL A 143 5.71 -2.96 -6.17
N GLN A 144 6.26 -1.77 -5.91
CA GLN A 144 7.32 -1.57 -4.94
C GLN A 144 6.77 -1.09 -3.60
N HIS A 145 7.00 -1.88 -2.56
CA HIS A 145 6.78 -1.48 -1.15
C HIS A 145 8.02 -0.78 -0.56
N GLY A 146 7.87 -0.08 0.57
CA GLY A 146 9.03 0.35 1.37
C GLY A 146 10.03 1.32 0.71
N ALA A 147 9.61 2.14 -0.26
CA ALA A 147 10.53 3.03 -1.01
C ALA A 147 10.79 4.41 -0.35
N SER A 148 10.15 4.71 0.79
CA SER A 148 10.10 6.07 1.36
C SER A 148 11.42 6.64 1.88
N THR A 149 12.43 5.81 2.10
CA THR A 149 13.74 6.22 2.63
C THR A 149 14.84 6.26 1.58
N LEU A 150 14.48 6.06 0.31
CA LEU A 150 15.42 6.25 -0.79
C LEU A 150 15.75 7.73 -0.98
N PRO A 151 16.97 8.04 -1.47
CA PRO A 151 17.28 9.39 -1.88
C PRO A 151 16.39 9.80 -3.06
N GLU A 152 16.10 11.10 -3.17
CA GLU A 152 15.10 11.58 -4.13
C GLU A 152 15.46 11.29 -5.59
N ASP A 153 16.76 11.32 -5.90
CA ASP A 153 17.31 11.00 -7.23
C ASP A 153 17.10 9.53 -7.63
N ALA A 154 16.75 8.65 -6.70
CA ALA A 154 16.41 7.26 -7.00
C ALA A 154 14.96 7.08 -7.47
N PHE A 155 14.03 8.03 -7.23
CA PHE A 155 12.62 7.83 -7.58
C PHE A 155 12.38 7.72 -9.09
N GLY A 156 13.17 8.42 -9.91
CA GLY A 156 13.07 8.32 -11.37
C GLY A 156 13.32 6.90 -11.91
N LYS A 157 14.13 6.11 -11.18
CA LYS A 157 14.45 4.73 -11.56
C LYS A 157 13.24 3.81 -11.52
N PHE A 158 12.21 4.09 -10.71
CA PHE A 158 11.02 3.25 -10.70
C PHE A 158 10.29 3.24 -12.05
N MET A 159 10.29 4.39 -12.74
CA MET A 159 9.74 4.48 -14.10
C MET A 159 10.67 3.77 -15.10
N GLU A 160 11.98 4.02 -15.03
CA GLU A 160 12.98 3.40 -15.91
C GLU A 160 13.00 1.86 -15.83
N TYR A 161 12.75 1.33 -14.64
CA TYR A 161 12.69 -0.11 -14.34
C TYR A 161 11.25 -0.65 -14.31
N GLU A 162 10.32 0.08 -14.92
CA GLU A 162 8.99 -0.43 -15.28
C GLU A 162 8.14 -0.89 -14.09
N ALA A 163 8.31 -0.26 -12.92
CA ALA A 163 7.41 -0.42 -11.78
C ALA A 163 6.03 0.13 -12.13
N THR A 164 4.96 -0.60 -11.78
CA THR A 164 3.59 -0.16 -12.05
C THR A 164 3.04 0.74 -10.94
N GLU A 165 3.49 0.51 -9.71
CA GLU A 165 3.03 1.24 -8.53
C GLU A 165 4.14 1.27 -7.46
N VAL A 166 4.23 2.37 -6.71
CA VAL A 166 5.23 2.56 -5.65
C VAL A 166 4.53 3.09 -4.40
N HIS A 167 4.70 2.42 -3.26
CA HIS A 167 4.09 2.81 -2.00
C HIS A 167 5.01 3.72 -1.19
N LEU A 168 4.52 4.91 -0.87
CA LEU A 168 5.23 5.92 -0.09
C LEU A 168 4.36 6.38 1.08
N ALA A 169 4.90 6.32 2.30
CA ALA A 169 4.19 6.69 3.51
C ALA A 169 5.13 7.35 4.54
N THR A 170 6.26 6.71 4.84
CA THR A 170 7.13 7.11 5.97
C THR A 170 7.62 8.55 5.86
N ASN A 171 7.98 9.01 4.67
CA ASN A 171 8.49 10.38 4.51
C ASN A 171 7.39 11.44 4.74
N PHE A 172 6.16 11.19 4.26
CA PHE A 172 5.03 12.08 4.54
C PHE A 172 4.71 12.13 6.04
N MET A 173 4.83 10.99 6.73
CA MET A 173 4.72 10.93 8.18
C MET A 173 5.88 11.67 8.88
N ASN A 174 7.13 11.55 8.41
CA ASN A 174 8.26 12.36 8.92
C ASN A 174 7.93 13.84 8.85
N MET A 175 7.53 14.32 7.66
CA MET A 175 7.23 15.72 7.43
C MET A 175 6.12 16.25 8.34
N PHE A 176 5.13 15.40 8.68
CA PHE A 176 4.13 15.69 9.69
C PHE A 176 4.75 15.83 11.08
N TYR A 177 5.49 14.81 11.54
CA TYR A 177 6.11 14.83 12.85
C TYR A 177 7.08 15.99 13.02
N ASP A 178 7.79 16.41 11.97
CA ASP A 178 8.73 17.54 12.00
C ASP A 178 8.05 18.88 12.26
N ARG A 179 6.79 19.05 11.80
CA ARG A 179 6.06 20.33 11.77
C ARG A 179 5.04 20.50 12.88
N ILE A 180 4.57 19.41 13.50
CA ILE A 180 3.62 19.54 14.61
C ILE A 180 4.24 20.21 15.84
N PRO A 181 3.42 20.85 16.70
CA PRO A 181 3.89 21.41 17.95
C PRO A 181 4.62 20.37 18.82
N ASP A 182 5.71 20.78 19.45
CA ASP A 182 6.50 19.95 20.36
C ASP A 182 5.66 19.31 21.47
N SER A 183 4.67 20.06 21.97
CA SER A 183 3.76 19.57 23.01
C SER A 183 2.97 18.34 22.54
N LEU A 184 2.38 18.40 21.34
CA LEU A 184 1.63 17.29 20.76
C LEU A 184 2.56 16.11 20.47
N ARG A 185 3.73 16.37 19.89
CA ARG A 185 4.73 15.30 19.62
C ARG A 185 5.15 14.57 20.89
N LYS A 186 5.42 15.29 21.99
CA LYS A 186 5.74 14.70 23.29
C LYS A 186 4.58 13.90 23.88
N GLU A 187 3.36 14.40 23.74
CA GLU A 187 2.15 13.68 24.18
C GLU A 187 1.98 12.34 23.44
N MET A 188 2.20 12.35 22.12
CA MET A 188 2.19 11.14 21.31
C MET A 188 3.29 10.16 21.77
N TYR A 189 4.49 10.64 22.11
CA TYR A 189 5.59 9.78 22.57
C TYR A 189 5.30 9.12 23.91
N VAL A 190 4.77 9.88 24.88
CA VAL A 190 4.31 9.32 26.16
C VAL A 190 3.24 8.24 25.94
N TRP A 191 2.32 8.46 25.00
CA TRP A 191 1.33 7.45 24.65
C TRP A 191 1.97 6.19 24.04
N LEU A 192 2.99 6.34 23.19
CA LEU A 192 3.71 5.21 22.59
C LEU A 192 4.48 4.39 23.62
N ASP A 193 5.10 5.03 24.62
CA ASP A 193 5.77 4.32 25.70
C ASP A 193 4.82 3.36 26.44
N ALA A 194 3.55 3.73 26.58
CA ALA A 194 2.54 2.87 27.21
C ALA A 194 1.92 1.85 26.23
N ASN A 195 1.59 2.27 25.01
CA ASN A 195 0.76 1.49 24.08
C ASN A 195 1.55 0.71 23.03
N SER A 196 2.85 0.96 22.91
CA SER A 196 3.77 0.26 22.01
C SER A 196 4.99 -0.29 22.74
N ALA A 197 4.95 -0.38 24.08
CA ALA A 197 6.04 -0.87 24.92
C ALA A 197 6.60 -2.22 24.48
N ALA A 198 5.73 -3.14 24.03
CA ALA A 198 6.11 -4.47 23.57
C ALA A 198 7.01 -4.46 22.32
N GLU A 199 7.04 -3.36 21.57
CA GLU A 199 7.90 -3.22 20.39
C GLU A 199 9.31 -2.70 20.72
N ARG A 200 9.57 -2.28 21.97
CA ARG A 200 10.85 -1.76 22.45
C ARG A 200 11.81 -2.92 22.73
N LYS A 201 13.01 -2.86 22.14
CA LYS A 201 14.08 -3.84 22.36
C LYS A 201 15.11 -3.31 23.37
N PRO A 202 15.84 -4.19 24.09
CA PRO A 202 16.83 -3.76 25.10
C PRO A 202 17.93 -2.83 24.57
N ASP A 203 18.26 -2.94 23.28
CA ASP A 203 19.32 -2.21 22.60
C ASP A 203 18.80 -1.02 21.77
N MET A 204 17.50 -0.75 21.80
CA MET A 204 16.87 0.30 21.01
C MET A 204 16.89 1.64 21.74
N THR A 205 17.38 2.70 21.09
CA THR A 205 17.28 4.07 21.63
C THR A 205 15.85 4.58 21.61
N ASP A 206 15.57 5.65 22.35
CA ASP A 206 14.26 6.31 22.33
C ASP A 206 13.91 6.81 20.92
N GLU A 207 14.86 7.40 20.21
CA GLU A 207 14.67 7.89 18.84
C GLU A 207 14.28 6.76 17.89
N GLN A 208 14.99 5.62 17.98
CA GLN A 208 14.68 4.44 17.17
C GLN A 208 13.29 3.87 17.51
N PHE A 209 12.96 3.83 18.81
CA PHE A 209 11.67 3.37 19.29
C PHE A 209 10.52 4.24 18.76
N TYR A 210 10.59 5.55 18.97
CA TYR A 210 9.56 6.47 18.50
C TYR A 210 9.46 6.49 16.99
N TYR A 211 10.58 6.53 16.26
CA TYR A 211 10.56 6.53 14.80
C TYR A 211 9.81 5.31 14.24
N LYS A 212 10.06 4.12 14.81
CA LYS A 212 9.45 2.86 14.40
C LYS A 212 7.95 2.81 14.74
N THR A 213 7.58 3.25 15.93
CA THR A 213 6.24 3.02 16.50
C THR A 213 5.26 4.16 16.29
N ARG A 214 5.72 5.36 15.93
CA ARG A 214 4.87 6.56 15.82
C ARG A 214 3.65 6.43 14.91
N LYS A 215 3.68 5.55 13.91
CA LYS A 215 2.49 5.23 13.08
C LYS A 215 1.30 4.76 13.95
N ASN A 216 1.56 4.09 15.07
CA ASN A 216 0.56 3.57 15.99
C ASN A 216 -0.18 4.71 16.71
N ALA A 217 0.43 5.88 16.87
CA ALA A 217 -0.19 7.03 17.51
C ALA A 217 -1.15 7.81 16.59
N LEU A 218 -1.03 7.69 15.25
CA LEU A 218 -1.84 8.46 14.30
C LEU A 218 -3.35 8.28 14.51
N GLY A 219 -3.79 7.05 14.82
CA GLY A 219 -5.20 6.76 15.06
C GLY A 219 -5.71 7.41 16.35
N ALA A 220 -4.99 7.22 17.46
CA ALA A 220 -5.38 7.71 18.78
C ALA A 220 -5.41 9.24 18.87
N PHE A 221 -4.56 9.92 18.10
CA PHE A 221 -4.43 11.37 18.10
C PHE A 221 -5.12 12.06 16.92
N LYS A 222 -5.94 11.33 16.14
CA LYS A 222 -6.63 11.88 14.98
C LYS A 222 -7.39 13.19 15.28
N PRO A 223 -8.15 13.34 16.39
CA PRO A 223 -8.80 14.61 16.72
C PRO A 223 -7.81 15.77 16.88
N GLN A 224 -6.70 15.57 17.60
CA GLN A 224 -5.66 16.58 17.83
C GLN A 224 -4.95 16.94 16.53
N MET A 225 -4.68 15.97 15.67
CA MET A 225 -4.13 16.19 14.32
C MET A 225 -5.07 17.06 13.48
N TYR A 226 -6.37 16.79 13.52
CA TYR A 226 -7.37 17.59 12.82
C TYR A 226 -7.57 18.98 13.45
N ALA A 227 -7.30 19.13 14.74
CA ALA A 227 -7.42 20.39 15.48
C ALA A 227 -6.15 21.27 15.43
N LEU A 228 -5.11 20.87 14.67
CA LEU A 228 -3.89 21.67 14.54
C LEU A 228 -4.18 23.12 14.12
N PRO A 229 -3.37 24.10 14.59
CA PRO A 229 -3.49 25.50 14.17
C PRO A 229 -3.43 25.63 12.65
N ALA A 230 -4.19 26.59 12.10
CA ALA A 230 -4.26 26.81 10.66
C ALA A 230 -2.87 27.04 10.02
N SER A 231 -2.01 27.81 10.69
CA SER A 231 -0.64 28.07 10.23
C SER A 231 0.22 26.81 10.13
N VAL A 232 0.09 25.88 11.08
CA VAL A 232 0.81 24.59 11.06
C VAL A 232 0.30 23.70 9.92
N LYS A 233 -1.03 23.69 9.70
CA LYS A 233 -1.63 22.95 8.58
C LYS A 233 -1.17 23.50 7.24
N GLU A 234 -1.11 24.82 7.08
CA GLU A 234 -0.65 25.47 5.86
C GLU A 234 0.81 25.11 5.55
N GLU A 235 1.71 25.21 6.54
CA GLU A 235 3.10 24.81 6.37
C GLU A 235 3.26 23.33 5.99
N LEU A 236 2.48 22.45 6.63
CA LEU A 236 2.47 21.02 6.33
C LEU A 236 1.96 20.72 4.93
N VAL A 237 0.84 21.33 4.53
CA VAL A 237 0.24 21.13 3.20
C VAL A 237 1.20 21.59 2.12
N LEU A 238 1.81 22.79 2.26
CA LEU A 238 2.80 23.28 1.30
C LEU A 238 3.99 22.33 1.17
N ALA A 239 4.48 21.78 2.28
CA ALA A 239 5.57 20.82 2.24
C ALA A 239 5.16 19.52 1.52
N TRP A 240 3.96 18.99 1.80
CA TRP A 240 3.46 17.80 1.11
C TRP A 240 3.21 18.05 -0.38
N GLU A 241 2.61 19.18 -0.76
CA GLU A 241 2.38 19.56 -2.16
C GLU A 241 3.69 19.61 -2.95
N ASP A 242 4.71 20.26 -2.38
CA ASP A 242 6.05 20.35 -2.96
C ASP A 242 6.69 18.95 -3.12
N GLN A 243 6.50 18.06 -2.14
CA GLN A 243 6.95 16.68 -2.25
C GLN A 243 6.18 15.87 -3.31
N PHE A 244 4.85 16.01 -3.39
CA PHE A 244 4.05 15.37 -4.42
C PHE A 244 4.46 15.85 -5.83
N ALA A 245 4.70 17.15 -6.00
CA ALA A 245 5.14 17.70 -7.28
C ALA A 245 6.47 17.10 -7.75
N ARG A 246 7.45 16.94 -6.84
CA ARG A 246 8.72 16.27 -7.13
C ARG A 246 8.53 14.80 -7.50
N LEU A 247 7.74 14.07 -6.73
CA LEU A 247 7.44 12.66 -7.00
C LEU A 247 6.70 12.46 -8.33
N PHE A 248 5.69 13.27 -8.63
CA PHE A 248 4.94 13.19 -9.88
C PHE A 248 5.83 13.45 -11.10
N LYS A 249 6.79 14.37 -10.97
CA LYS A 249 7.82 14.60 -11.98
C LYS A 249 8.73 13.39 -12.12
N ALA A 250 9.25 12.85 -11.02
CA ALA A 250 10.14 11.70 -11.02
C ALA A 250 9.47 10.45 -11.62
N PHE A 251 8.18 10.23 -11.32
CA PHE A 251 7.39 9.11 -11.86
C PHE A 251 6.86 9.35 -13.28
N GLY A 252 7.23 10.45 -13.93
CA GLY A 252 6.87 10.70 -15.32
C GLY A 252 5.36 10.87 -15.55
N LEU A 253 4.61 11.37 -14.56
CA LEU A 253 3.15 11.50 -14.68
C LEU A 253 2.70 12.63 -15.62
N ALA A 254 3.63 13.51 -16.02
CA ALA A 254 3.34 14.60 -16.95
C ALA A 254 2.80 14.07 -18.29
N GLY A 255 1.68 14.62 -18.75
CA GLY A 255 1.05 14.24 -20.03
C GLY A 255 0.19 12.97 -20.00
N THR A 256 0.11 12.27 -18.87
CA THR A 256 -0.65 10.99 -18.77
C THR A 256 -2.18 11.16 -18.80
N ARG A 257 -2.69 12.38 -18.60
CA ARG A 257 -4.14 12.68 -18.61
C ARG A 257 -4.85 12.15 -19.86
N GLN A 258 -4.25 12.33 -21.04
CA GLN A 258 -4.83 11.87 -22.31
C GLN A 258 -4.97 10.34 -22.36
N ALA A 259 -4.03 9.60 -21.78
CA ALA A 259 -4.12 8.15 -21.68
C ALA A 259 -5.26 7.74 -20.74
N VAL A 260 -5.37 8.39 -19.58
CA VAL A 260 -6.46 8.15 -18.62
C VAL A 260 -7.82 8.41 -19.27
N GLU A 261 -8.01 9.56 -19.91
CA GLU A 261 -9.27 9.93 -20.59
C GLU A 261 -9.62 8.97 -21.74
N LYS A 262 -8.61 8.41 -22.41
CA LYS A 262 -8.82 7.44 -23.50
C LYS A 262 -9.27 6.07 -23.00
N TYR A 263 -8.69 5.58 -21.90
CA TYR A 263 -8.85 4.19 -21.47
C TYR A 263 -9.77 4.01 -20.26
N VAL A 264 -9.97 5.05 -19.44
CA VAL A 264 -10.77 4.98 -18.21
C VAL A 264 -12.11 5.65 -18.45
N LYS A 265 -13.20 4.87 -18.25
CA LYS A 265 -14.57 5.38 -18.20
C LYS A 265 -15.06 5.27 -16.76
N PRO A 266 -15.07 6.36 -15.98
CA PRO A 266 -15.44 6.30 -14.57
C PRO A 266 -16.92 5.90 -14.43
N VAL A 267 -17.19 4.98 -13.52
CA VAL A 267 -18.56 4.60 -13.12
C VAL A 267 -18.89 5.31 -11.81
N ALA A 268 -19.98 6.07 -11.81
CA ALA A 268 -20.47 6.72 -10.61
C ALA A 268 -21.07 5.67 -9.66
N VAL A 269 -20.39 5.40 -8.53
CA VAL A 269 -20.91 4.55 -7.47
C VAL A 269 -21.46 5.44 -6.36
N LYS A 270 -22.77 5.37 -6.11
CA LYS A 270 -23.41 6.15 -5.03
C LYS A 270 -23.04 5.54 -3.67
N PRO A 271 -22.46 6.32 -2.74
CA PRO A 271 -22.21 5.85 -1.38
C PRO A 271 -23.52 5.54 -0.66
N ASN A 272 -23.56 4.44 0.08
CA ASN A 272 -24.66 4.17 1.00
C ASN A 272 -24.34 4.80 2.36
N LEU A 273 -25.06 5.86 2.72
CA LEU A 273 -24.82 6.62 3.96
C LEU A 273 -24.85 5.77 5.23
N LYS A 274 -25.61 4.66 5.26
CA LYS A 274 -25.63 3.73 6.40
C LYS A 274 -24.25 3.12 6.67
N ASN A 275 -23.42 2.95 5.65
CA ASN A 275 -22.06 2.44 5.80
C ASN A 275 -21.08 3.46 6.42
N TYR A 276 -21.44 4.75 6.43
CA TYR A 276 -20.58 5.84 6.93
C TYR A 276 -21.07 6.41 8.25
N LEU A 277 -22.39 6.51 8.41
CA LEU A 277 -23.03 7.16 9.57
C LEU A 277 -23.64 6.15 10.55
N GLY A 278 -23.66 4.86 10.21
CA GLY A 278 -24.29 3.83 11.05
C GLY A 278 -25.78 4.13 11.28
N GLU A 279 -26.24 3.95 12.51
CA GLU A 279 -27.64 4.22 12.90
C GLU A 279 -28.04 5.71 12.79
N ALA A 280 -27.09 6.64 12.65
CA ALA A 280 -27.37 8.05 12.45
C ALA A 280 -27.78 8.40 11.00
N ALA A 281 -27.66 7.46 10.06
CA ALA A 281 -28.29 7.56 8.75
C ALA A 281 -29.80 7.27 8.91
N GLY A 282 -30.56 8.27 9.36
CA GLY A 282 -32.02 8.23 9.28
C GLY A 282 -32.47 7.92 7.85
N ASP A 283 -33.67 7.33 7.70
CA ASP A 283 -34.30 7.11 6.40
C ASP A 283 -34.75 8.46 5.81
N GLU A 284 -33.81 9.27 5.33
CA GLU A 284 -34.15 10.45 4.55
C GLU A 284 -34.56 10.00 3.15
N GLN A 285 -35.84 10.19 2.88
CA GLN A 285 -36.49 9.95 1.61
C GLN A 285 -35.94 10.95 0.57
N VAL A 286 -35.10 10.47 -0.33
CA VAL A 286 -34.38 11.28 -1.33
C VAL A 286 -35.22 11.56 -2.58
N ASP A 287 -36.53 11.80 -2.42
CA ASP A 287 -37.43 12.06 -3.55
C ASP A 287 -37.27 13.51 -4.10
N ASP A 288 -36.68 14.43 -3.33
CA ASP A 288 -36.66 15.88 -3.66
C ASP A 288 -35.27 16.45 -4.04
N LEU A 289 -34.29 15.62 -4.44
CA LEU A 289 -32.98 16.11 -4.90
C LEU A 289 -32.72 15.93 -6.41
N ALA A 290 -33.80 15.85 -7.20
CA ALA A 290 -33.73 15.98 -8.65
C ALA A 290 -34.23 17.35 -9.07
N ASP A 291 -33.32 18.32 -9.14
CA ASP A 291 -33.36 19.47 -10.05
C ASP A 291 -31.99 19.64 -10.71
#